data_AF-A0A9E5J1S7-F1
#
_entry.id   AF-A0A9E5J1S7-F1
#
_cell.length_a   1.000
_cell.length_b   1.000
_cell.length_c   1.000
_cell.angle_alpha   90.00
_cell.angle_beta   90.00
_cell.angle_gamma   90.00
#
_symmetry.space_group_name_H-M   'P 1'
#
loop_
_entity.id
_entity.type
_entity.pdbx_description
1 polymer ?
#
loop_
_entity_poly.entity_id
_entity_poly.type
_entity_poly.pdbx_seq_one_letter_code
_entity_poly.pdbx_strand_id
1 'polypeptide(L)'
;MKHSIALKIFALAVGIIALTVVVAIMTNIEVIGLGGDVATVARKTIPLAAKAADLNEAGLFRRVAFERLYREYGEPQPDAETIQQATENFEKNTTLVYDLVKQIRDDLKVLPDDPEARELAAQTREVVSQIESAFTSTTDLARSTLASRKAGDRPKAKELLGFSFKGQTELRALRSKLQDITSRMAEVSARCAEKRKNRVLISSTATTLLAVVLGLGAAWVISRNMAKPVLELLRTTRAVQGGNLTAHVGKLPEDEIGQLGDSFNAMVDELKRKENLQKAIGSYIDPRIVEKVILPGRPEDVAGQKRVMTVLFTDLVGFTTLGENLTPGGLVHVINRYFTLMSECVRA
;
A
#
# COMPACT_ATOMS: atom_id res chain seq x y z
N MET A 1 9.51 -32.37 -1.58
CA MET A 1 10.76 -31.59 -1.72
C MET A 1 10.89 -30.72 -0.48
N LYS A 2 11.94 -30.91 0.33
CA LYS A 2 12.20 -30.08 1.50
C LYS A 2 12.60 -28.69 1.01
N HIS A 3 11.88 -27.64 1.41
CA HIS A 3 12.13 -26.28 0.92
C HIS A 3 13.30 -25.65 1.66
N SER A 4 14.32 -25.24 0.91
CA SER A 4 15.46 -24.48 1.40
C SER A 4 15.04 -23.20 2.13
N ILE A 5 15.74 -22.82 3.20
CA ILE A 5 15.57 -21.54 3.88
C ILE A 5 15.76 -20.38 2.91
N ALA A 6 16.75 -20.45 2.03
CA ALA A 6 16.99 -19.42 1.02
C ALA A 6 15.76 -19.24 0.12
N LEU A 7 15.14 -20.36 -0.28
CA LEU A 7 13.90 -20.34 -1.07
C LEU A 7 12.72 -19.74 -0.27
N LYS A 8 12.60 -20.04 1.04
CA LYS A 8 11.55 -19.46 1.90
C LYS A 8 11.72 -17.95 2.06
N ILE A 9 12.95 -17.48 2.33
CA ILE A 9 13.26 -16.05 2.44
C ILE A 9 12.96 -15.35 1.13
N PHE A 10 13.47 -15.90 0.02
CA PHE A 10 13.27 -15.32 -1.31
C PHE A 10 11.79 -15.27 -1.70
N ALA A 11 11.04 -16.36 -1.50
CA ALA A 11 9.61 -16.42 -1.78
C ALA A 11 8.82 -15.40 -0.95
N LEU A 12 9.18 -15.20 0.32
CA LEU A 12 8.52 -14.24 1.19
C LEU A 12 8.87 -12.79 0.82
N ALA A 13 10.14 -12.51 0.48
CA ALA A 13 10.57 -11.20 -0.01
C ALA A 13 9.88 -10.85 -1.34
N VAL A 14 9.88 -11.78 -2.30
CA VAL A 14 9.15 -11.63 -3.58
C VAL A 14 7.66 -11.46 -3.33
N GLY A 15 7.07 -12.20 -2.39
CA GLY A 15 5.67 -12.08 -2.02
C GLY A 15 5.32 -10.70 -1.47
N ILE A 16 6.15 -10.15 -0.58
CA ILE A 16 5.98 -8.79 -0.03
C ILE A 16 6.13 -7.75 -1.15
N ILE A 17 7.16 -7.86 -2.00
CA ILE A 17 7.37 -6.93 -3.11
C ILE A 17 6.18 -6.99 -4.08
N ALA A 18 5.77 -8.19 -4.50
CA ALA A 18 4.61 -8.37 -5.38
C ALA A 18 3.34 -7.77 -4.76
N LEU A 19 3.11 -8.00 -3.47
CA LEU A 19 2.00 -7.40 -2.74
C LEU A 19 2.08 -5.87 -2.76
N THR A 20 3.23 -5.27 -2.44
CA THR A 20 3.39 -3.82 -2.46
C THR A 20 3.16 -3.22 -3.85
N VAL A 21 3.61 -3.90 -4.90
CA VAL A 21 3.39 -3.48 -6.30
C VAL A 21 1.91 -3.55 -6.65
N VAL A 22 1.20 -4.61 -6.28
CA VAL A 22 -0.25 -4.74 -6.52
C VAL A 22 -1.01 -3.62 -5.80
N VAL A 23 -0.69 -3.35 -4.53
CA VAL A 23 -1.30 -2.26 -3.76
C VAL A 23 -1.04 -0.91 -4.41
N ALA A 24 0.20 -0.65 -4.83
CA ALA A 24 0.57 0.60 -5.49
C ALA A 24 -0.16 0.79 -6.83
N ILE A 25 -0.26 -0.27 -7.65
CA ILE A 25 -0.99 -0.25 -8.93
C ILE A 25 -2.47 0.03 -8.70
N MET A 26 -3.12 -0.70 -7.78
CA MET A 26 -4.53 -0.46 -7.47
C MET A 26 -4.78 0.97 -6.99
N THR A 27 -3.94 1.47 -6.09
CA THR A 27 -4.05 2.84 -5.56
C THR A 27 -3.90 3.87 -6.68
N ASN A 28 -2.93 3.69 -7.57
CA ASN A 28 -2.75 4.60 -8.71
C ASN A 28 -3.94 4.59 -9.67
N ILE A 29 -4.50 3.41 -9.99
CA ILE A 29 -5.69 3.32 -10.87
C ILE A 29 -6.88 4.07 -10.25
N GLU A 30 -7.10 3.89 -8.95
CA GLU A 30 -8.17 4.57 -8.22
C GLU A 30 -7.99 6.10 -8.20
N VAL A 31 -6.77 6.56 -7.94
CA VAL A 31 -6.43 8.00 -7.92
C VAL A 31 -6.56 8.64 -9.30
N ILE A 32 -6.13 7.96 -10.37
CA ILE A 32 -6.29 8.44 -11.75
C ILE A 32 -7.77 8.63 -12.08
N GLY A 33 -8.62 7.67 -11.71
CA GLY A 33 -10.07 7.77 -11.90
C GLY A 33 -10.69 8.96 -11.16
N LEU A 34 -10.27 9.20 -9.91
CA LEU A 34 -10.72 10.37 -9.14
C LEU A 34 -10.27 11.70 -9.80
N GLY A 35 -9.04 11.74 -10.32
CA GLY A 35 -8.53 12.91 -11.03
C GLY A 35 -9.36 13.29 -12.27
N GLY A 36 -9.86 12.30 -13.01
CA GLY A 36 -10.76 12.51 -14.15
C GLY A 36 -12.10 13.16 -13.78
N ASP A 37 -12.71 12.70 -12.69
CA ASP A 37 -13.99 13.24 -12.19
C ASP A 37 -13.82 14.69 -11.71
N VAL A 38 -12.76 14.96 -10.92
CA VAL A 38 -12.46 16.32 -10.44
C VAL A 38 -12.14 17.27 -11.60
N ALA A 39 -11.40 16.79 -12.61
CA ALA A 39 -11.12 17.58 -13.81
C ALA A 39 -12.41 17.90 -14.60
N THR A 40 -13.37 16.98 -14.63
CA THR A 40 -14.68 17.21 -15.27
C THR A 40 -15.46 18.31 -14.55
N VAL A 41 -15.49 18.28 -13.22
CA VAL A 41 -16.14 19.34 -12.42
C VAL A 41 -15.47 20.69 -12.66
N ALA A 42 -14.16 20.77 -12.46
CA ALA A 42 -13.41 22.03 -12.49
C ALA A 42 -13.31 22.65 -13.88
N ARG A 43 -13.16 21.83 -14.93
CA ARG A 43 -12.89 22.33 -16.28
C ARG A 43 -14.07 22.30 -17.23
N LYS A 44 -15.15 21.56 -16.91
CA LYS A 44 -16.31 21.44 -17.80
C LYS A 44 -17.58 21.99 -17.16
N THR A 45 -18.05 21.42 -16.06
CA THR A 45 -19.39 21.75 -15.56
C THR A 45 -19.47 23.09 -14.83
N ILE A 46 -18.45 23.48 -14.07
CA ILE A 46 -18.41 24.80 -13.42
C ILE A 46 -18.37 25.93 -14.47
N PRO A 47 -17.44 25.92 -15.46
CA PRO A 47 -17.43 26.96 -16.50
C PRO A 47 -18.72 26.99 -17.32
N LEU A 48 -19.34 25.85 -17.59
CA LEU A 48 -20.59 25.77 -18.33
C LEU A 48 -21.75 26.42 -17.57
N ALA A 49 -21.85 26.19 -16.26
CA ALA A 49 -22.84 26.85 -15.41
C ALA A 49 -22.60 28.37 -15.33
N ALA A 50 -21.33 28.80 -15.26
CA ALA A 50 -20.97 30.21 -15.29
C ALA A 50 -21.40 30.88 -16.61
N LYS A 51 -21.11 30.27 -17.77
CA LYS A 51 -21.56 30.78 -19.08
C LYS A 51 -23.09 30.88 -19.19
N ALA A 52 -23.82 29.93 -18.61
CA ALA A 52 -25.28 29.98 -18.59
C ALA A 52 -25.82 31.13 -17.72
N ALA A 53 -25.17 31.43 -16.59
CA ALA A 53 -25.44 32.63 -15.79
C ALA A 53 -25.13 33.92 -16.56
N ASP A 54 -23.96 34.02 -17.19
CA ASP A 54 -23.55 35.17 -18.01
C ASP A 54 -24.54 35.41 -19.16
N LEU A 55 -25.07 34.34 -19.77
CA LEU A 55 -26.08 34.42 -20.81
C LEU A 55 -27.41 34.97 -20.28
N ASN A 56 -27.79 34.58 -19.06
CA ASN A 56 -28.97 35.11 -18.40
C ASN A 56 -28.81 36.62 -18.07
N GLU A 57 -27.63 37.02 -17.63
CA GLU A 57 -27.28 38.42 -17.36
C GLU A 57 -27.25 39.27 -18.64
N ALA A 58 -26.52 38.83 -19.67
CA ALA A 58 -26.38 39.55 -20.95
C ALA A 58 -27.74 39.82 -21.60
N GLY A 59 -28.64 38.83 -21.62
CA GLY A 59 -29.98 39.06 -22.19
C GLY A 59 -30.89 39.93 -21.29
N LEU A 60 -30.62 40.05 -19.98
CA LEU A 60 -31.28 41.04 -19.13
C LEU A 60 -30.82 42.45 -19.48
N PHE A 61 -29.51 42.69 -19.57
CA PHE A 61 -28.97 43.98 -19.99
C PHE A 61 -29.43 44.40 -21.39
N ARG A 62 -29.47 43.44 -22.32
CA ARG A 62 -30.02 43.65 -23.66
C ARG A 62 -31.48 44.10 -23.62
N ARG A 63 -32.32 43.49 -22.78
CA ARG A 63 -33.71 43.91 -22.61
C ARG A 63 -33.81 45.33 -22.07
N VAL A 64 -33.03 45.67 -21.04
CA VAL A 64 -33.02 47.03 -20.46
C VAL A 64 -32.61 48.06 -21.51
N ALA A 65 -31.59 47.75 -22.33
CA ALA A 65 -31.16 48.61 -23.43
C ALA A 65 -32.27 48.80 -24.49
N PHE A 66 -32.97 47.72 -24.86
CA PHE A 66 -34.13 47.78 -25.75
C PHE A 66 -35.25 48.67 -25.19
N GLU A 67 -35.62 48.49 -23.92
CA GLU A 67 -36.66 49.29 -23.27
C GLU A 67 -36.27 50.78 -23.20
N ARG A 68 -34.99 51.08 -22.94
CA ARG A 68 -34.45 52.45 -22.94
C ARG A 68 -34.55 53.07 -24.34
N LEU A 69 -34.13 52.35 -25.39
CA LEU A 69 -34.23 52.81 -26.78
C LEU A 69 -35.69 53.04 -27.20
N TYR A 70 -36.59 52.12 -26.87
CA TYR A 70 -38.00 52.24 -27.24
C TYR A 70 -38.67 53.47 -26.59
N ARG A 71 -38.32 53.74 -25.32
CA ARG A 71 -38.77 54.94 -24.60
C ARG A 71 -38.22 56.21 -25.26
N GLU A 72 -36.91 56.29 -25.46
CA GLU A 72 -36.23 57.49 -25.95
C GLU A 72 -36.68 57.88 -27.37
N TYR A 73 -36.83 56.92 -28.29
CA TYR A 73 -37.41 57.18 -29.61
C TYR A 73 -38.87 57.66 -29.58
N GLY A 74 -39.52 57.61 -28.41
CA GLY A 74 -40.86 58.10 -28.18
C GLY A 74 -40.95 59.52 -27.66
N GLU A 75 -39.85 60.08 -27.15
CA GLU A 75 -39.82 61.39 -26.52
C GLU A 75 -39.93 62.52 -27.56
N PRO A 76 -40.51 63.67 -27.20
CA PRO A 76 -40.58 64.83 -28.10
C PRO A 76 -39.21 65.37 -28.50
N GLN A 77 -38.21 65.23 -27.63
CA GLN A 77 -36.81 65.61 -27.86
C GLN A 77 -35.90 64.47 -27.36
N PRO A 78 -35.58 63.50 -28.23
CA PRO A 78 -34.73 62.37 -27.85
C PRO A 78 -33.30 62.80 -27.53
N ASP A 79 -32.75 62.31 -26.42
CA ASP A 79 -31.36 62.52 -26.03
C ASP A 79 -30.42 61.63 -26.85
N ALA A 80 -29.57 62.27 -27.67
CA ALA A 80 -28.64 61.58 -28.56
C ALA A 80 -27.60 60.74 -27.80
N GLU A 81 -27.15 61.20 -26.62
CA GLU A 81 -26.17 60.47 -25.81
C GLU A 81 -26.80 59.18 -25.25
N THR A 82 -28.01 59.29 -24.69
CA THR A 82 -28.78 58.13 -24.21
C THR A 82 -29.04 57.12 -25.33
N ILE A 83 -29.43 57.55 -26.53
CA ILE A 83 -29.65 56.67 -27.67
C ILE A 83 -28.35 55.94 -28.04
N GLN A 84 -27.23 56.66 -28.10
CA GLN A 84 -25.95 56.07 -28.45
C GLN A 84 -25.55 55.00 -27.43
N GLN A 85 -25.52 55.34 -26.13
CA GLN A 85 -25.17 54.40 -25.06
C GLN A 85 -26.09 53.17 -25.05
N ALA A 86 -27.40 53.37 -25.23
CA ALA A 86 -28.35 52.26 -25.22
C ALA A 86 -28.23 51.39 -26.49
N THR A 87 -27.88 51.97 -27.64
CA THR A 87 -27.60 51.23 -28.88
C THR A 87 -26.35 50.38 -28.74
N GLU A 88 -25.26 50.97 -28.23
CA GLU A 88 -24.00 50.26 -27.97
C GLU A 88 -24.23 49.09 -27.00
N ASN A 89 -24.97 49.33 -25.90
CA ASN A 89 -25.31 48.28 -24.95
C ASN A 89 -26.20 47.19 -25.55
N PHE A 90 -27.16 47.55 -26.41
CA PHE A 90 -28.03 46.58 -27.07
C PHE A 90 -27.24 45.67 -28.03
N GLU A 91 -26.39 46.25 -28.89
CA GLU A 91 -25.61 45.47 -29.86
C GLU A 91 -24.50 44.67 -29.16
N LYS A 92 -23.79 45.26 -28.19
CA LYS A 92 -22.78 44.55 -27.38
C LYS A 92 -23.36 43.28 -26.73
N ASN A 93 -24.49 43.41 -26.05
CA ASN A 93 -25.12 42.26 -25.40
C ASN A 93 -25.79 41.32 -26.40
N THR A 94 -26.17 41.79 -27.59
CA THR A 94 -26.64 40.91 -28.67
C THR A 94 -25.53 39.99 -29.16
N THR A 95 -24.34 40.54 -29.43
CA THR A 95 -23.16 39.76 -29.79
C THR A 95 -22.75 38.80 -28.67
N LEU A 96 -22.72 39.29 -27.43
CA LEU A 96 -22.36 38.46 -26.28
C LEU A 96 -23.30 37.25 -26.10
N VAL A 97 -24.61 37.44 -26.30
CA VAL A 97 -25.57 36.32 -26.27
C VAL A 97 -25.27 35.30 -27.37
N TYR A 98 -25.02 35.73 -28.61
CA TYR A 98 -24.65 34.82 -29.70
C TYR A 98 -23.39 34.03 -29.37
N ASP A 99 -22.35 34.70 -28.86
CA ASP A 99 -21.07 34.07 -28.53
C ASP A 99 -21.20 33.08 -27.39
N LEU A 100 -21.91 33.43 -26.31
CA LEU A 100 -22.13 32.53 -25.17
C LEU A 100 -22.93 31.29 -25.57
N VAL A 101 -23.99 31.47 -26.35
CA VAL A 101 -24.80 30.36 -26.86
C VAL A 101 -23.96 29.42 -27.72
N LYS A 102 -23.12 29.96 -28.61
CA LYS A 102 -22.17 29.16 -29.40
C LYS A 102 -21.17 28.41 -28.53
N GLN A 103 -20.57 29.07 -27.54
CA GLN A 103 -19.62 28.45 -26.62
C GLN A 103 -20.27 27.32 -25.80
N ILE A 104 -21.48 27.54 -25.27
CA ILE A 104 -22.24 26.52 -24.54
C ILE A 104 -22.54 25.32 -25.44
N ARG A 105 -22.96 25.56 -26.69
CA ARG A 105 -23.20 24.51 -27.68
C ARG A 105 -21.93 23.68 -27.95
N ASP A 106 -20.78 24.34 -28.10
CA ASP A 106 -19.50 23.69 -28.36
C ASP A 106 -19.03 22.87 -27.15
N ASP A 107 -19.19 23.38 -25.93
CA ASP A 107 -18.86 22.67 -24.68
C ASP A 107 -19.70 21.39 -24.51
N LEU A 108 -20.94 21.40 -25.01
CA LEU A 108 -21.85 20.26 -24.93
C LEU A 108 -21.54 19.14 -25.93
N LYS A 109 -20.56 19.26 -26.83
CA LYS A 109 -20.20 18.18 -27.77
C LYS A 109 -19.65 16.93 -27.07
N VAL A 110 -19.01 17.11 -25.93
CA VAL A 110 -18.45 16.00 -25.13
C VAL A 110 -19.47 15.57 -24.09
N LEU A 111 -19.91 14.31 -24.16
CA LEU A 111 -20.87 13.76 -23.21
C LEU A 111 -20.20 13.39 -21.87
N PRO A 112 -20.87 13.62 -20.73
CA PRO A 112 -20.45 13.08 -19.44
C PRO A 112 -20.50 11.54 -19.41
N ASP A 113 -19.69 10.91 -18.56
CA ASP A 113 -19.75 9.45 -18.36
C ASP A 113 -20.95 9.02 -17.50
N ASP A 114 -21.41 9.87 -16.60
CA ASP A 114 -22.50 9.58 -15.68
C ASP A 114 -23.88 9.60 -16.37
N PRO A 115 -24.78 8.62 -16.13
CA PRO A 115 -26.11 8.58 -16.75
C PRO A 115 -27.00 9.79 -16.46
N GLU A 116 -27.02 10.29 -15.23
CA GLU A 116 -27.82 11.45 -14.84
C GLU A 116 -27.26 12.72 -15.50
N ALA A 117 -25.93 12.87 -15.50
CA ALA A 117 -25.27 13.98 -16.19
C ALA A 117 -25.47 13.93 -17.72
N ARG A 118 -25.56 12.74 -18.33
CA ARG A 118 -25.90 12.59 -19.76
C ARG A 118 -27.31 13.06 -20.08
N GLU A 119 -28.28 12.73 -19.23
CA GLU A 119 -29.66 13.20 -19.39
C GLU A 119 -29.72 14.73 -19.30
N LEU A 120 -29.08 15.32 -18.28
CA LEU A 120 -29.00 16.78 -18.12
C LEU A 120 -28.30 17.44 -19.31
N ALA A 121 -27.23 16.84 -19.85
CA ALA A 121 -26.56 17.35 -21.04
C ALA A 121 -27.47 17.32 -22.28
N ALA A 122 -28.28 16.28 -22.46
CA ALA A 122 -29.27 16.21 -23.54
C ALA A 122 -30.35 17.29 -23.41
N GLN A 123 -30.89 17.49 -22.20
CA GLN A 123 -31.83 18.57 -21.90
C GLN A 123 -31.20 19.95 -22.14
N THR A 124 -29.93 20.12 -21.78
CA THR A 124 -29.18 21.37 -22.00
C THR A 124 -29.08 21.69 -23.49
N ARG A 125 -28.71 20.71 -24.33
CA ARG A 125 -28.63 20.89 -25.79
C ARG A 125 -29.97 21.31 -26.40
N GLU A 126 -31.05 20.68 -25.96
CA GLU A 126 -32.40 21.01 -26.44
C GLU A 126 -32.77 22.46 -26.09
N VAL A 127 -32.54 22.88 -24.84
CA VAL A 127 -32.82 24.26 -24.42
C VAL A 127 -31.94 25.26 -25.15
N VAL A 128 -30.66 24.95 -25.41
CA VAL A 128 -29.76 25.80 -26.19
C VAL A 128 -30.27 25.99 -27.62
N SER A 129 -30.72 24.92 -28.27
CA SER A 129 -31.34 24.98 -29.60
C SER A 129 -32.60 25.87 -29.62
N GLN A 130 -33.45 25.74 -28.60
CA GLN A 130 -34.64 26.59 -28.44
C GLN A 130 -34.28 28.06 -28.24
N ILE A 131 -33.24 28.35 -27.43
CA ILE A 131 -32.73 29.72 -27.23
C ILE A 131 -32.23 30.30 -28.55
N GLU A 132 -31.46 29.56 -29.34
CA GLU A 132 -30.92 30.03 -30.63
C GLU A 132 -32.01 30.43 -31.61
N SER A 133 -33.02 29.56 -31.75
CA SER A 133 -34.17 29.80 -32.63
C SER A 133 -34.98 31.01 -32.17
N ALA A 134 -35.34 31.05 -30.87
CA ALA A 134 -36.11 32.14 -30.30
C ALA A 134 -35.35 33.48 -30.30
N PHE A 135 -34.02 33.44 -30.11
CA PHE A 135 -33.17 34.62 -30.03
C PHE A 135 -33.07 35.33 -31.37
N THR A 136 -32.92 34.59 -32.47
CA THR A 136 -32.88 35.16 -33.82
C THR A 136 -34.20 35.88 -34.14
N SER A 137 -35.32 35.18 -33.99
CA SER A 137 -36.66 35.75 -34.23
C SER A 137 -36.96 36.97 -33.35
N THR A 138 -36.63 36.89 -32.04
CA THR A 138 -36.84 38.01 -31.12
C THR A 138 -35.94 39.20 -31.43
N THR A 139 -34.74 38.98 -31.98
CA THR A 139 -33.81 40.05 -32.36
C THR A 139 -34.30 40.83 -33.57
N ASP A 140 -34.77 40.13 -34.60
CA ASP A 140 -35.34 40.77 -35.79
C ASP A 140 -36.59 41.57 -35.45
N LEU A 141 -37.43 41.02 -34.56
CA LEU A 141 -38.62 41.69 -34.07
C LEU A 141 -38.30 42.91 -33.21
N ALA A 142 -37.29 42.83 -32.34
CA ALA A 142 -36.82 43.97 -31.55
C ALA A 142 -36.28 45.10 -32.44
N ARG A 143 -35.45 44.78 -33.45
CA ARG A 143 -34.93 45.76 -34.41
C ARG A 143 -36.06 46.40 -35.22
N SER A 144 -37.02 45.61 -35.69
CA SER A 144 -38.20 46.11 -36.43
C SER A 144 -39.09 47.01 -35.58
N THR A 145 -39.25 46.67 -34.28
CA THR A 145 -39.97 47.50 -33.30
C THR A 145 -39.29 48.85 -33.11
N LEU A 146 -37.97 48.86 -32.88
CA LEU A 146 -37.20 50.09 -32.71
C LEU A 146 -37.19 50.95 -33.98
N ALA A 147 -37.06 50.35 -35.16
CA ALA A 147 -37.11 51.06 -36.43
C ALA A 147 -38.47 51.72 -36.68
N SER A 148 -39.58 51.00 -36.43
CA SER A 148 -40.94 51.56 -36.56
C SER A 148 -41.17 52.69 -35.55
N ARG A 149 -40.66 52.54 -34.33
CA ARG A 149 -40.75 53.56 -33.29
C ARG A 149 -39.99 54.84 -33.69
N LYS A 150 -38.76 54.69 -34.17
CA LYS A 150 -37.90 55.79 -34.66
C LYS A 150 -38.51 56.51 -35.86
N ALA A 151 -39.20 55.79 -36.74
CA ALA A 151 -39.91 56.36 -37.89
C ALA A 151 -41.22 57.10 -37.53
N GLY A 152 -41.65 57.04 -36.26
CA GLY A 152 -42.89 57.69 -35.80
C GLY A 152 -44.18 56.88 -36.02
N ASP A 153 -44.09 55.67 -36.56
CA ASP A 153 -45.25 54.76 -36.77
C ASP A 153 -45.67 54.13 -35.43
N ARG A 154 -46.41 54.89 -34.62
CA ARG A 154 -46.83 54.50 -33.27
C ARG A 154 -47.73 53.25 -33.24
N PRO A 155 -48.73 53.09 -34.12
CA PRO A 155 -49.58 51.90 -34.13
C PRO A 155 -48.77 50.62 -34.37
N LYS A 156 -47.94 50.61 -35.42
CA LYS A 156 -47.12 49.44 -35.76
C LYS A 156 -46.06 49.16 -34.70
N ALA A 157 -45.41 50.19 -34.17
CA ALA A 157 -44.43 50.03 -33.10
C ALA A 157 -45.05 49.47 -31.81
N LYS A 158 -46.31 49.79 -31.50
CA LYS A 158 -47.01 49.25 -30.33
C LYS A 158 -47.40 47.78 -30.51
N GLU A 159 -47.84 47.42 -31.71
CA GLU A 159 -48.13 46.02 -32.07
C GLU A 159 -46.87 45.16 -31.97
N LEU A 160 -45.78 45.56 -32.63
CA LEU A 160 -44.51 44.84 -32.62
C LEU A 160 -43.88 44.77 -31.21
N LEU A 161 -44.10 45.79 -30.37
CA LEU A 161 -43.67 45.78 -28.97
C LEU A 161 -44.32 44.64 -28.18
N GLY A 162 -45.61 44.37 -28.39
CA GLY A 162 -46.32 43.28 -27.72
C GLY A 162 -45.70 41.92 -28.04
N PHE A 163 -45.43 41.67 -29.32
CA PHE A 163 -44.73 40.46 -29.75
C PHE A 163 -43.29 40.42 -29.22
N SER A 164 -42.58 41.55 -29.21
CA SER A 164 -41.20 41.64 -28.69
C SER A 164 -41.12 41.27 -27.21
N PHE A 165 -42.04 41.78 -26.39
CA PHE A 165 -42.11 41.44 -24.97
C PHE A 165 -42.44 39.97 -24.74
N LYS A 166 -43.31 39.38 -25.56
CA LYS A 166 -43.61 37.94 -25.49
C LYS A 166 -42.36 37.12 -25.78
N GLY A 167 -41.66 37.39 -26.87
CA GLY A 167 -40.41 36.70 -27.23
C GLY A 167 -39.30 36.88 -26.17
N GLN A 168 -39.16 38.08 -25.60
CA GLN A 168 -38.19 38.31 -24.52
C GLN A 168 -38.55 37.57 -23.22
N THR A 169 -39.83 37.42 -22.90
CA THR A 169 -40.30 36.66 -21.74
C THR A 169 -40.01 35.18 -21.91
N GLU A 170 -40.27 34.63 -23.10
CA GLU A 170 -39.94 33.25 -23.46
C GLU A 170 -38.43 33.00 -23.39
N LEU A 171 -37.61 33.90 -23.95
CA LEU A 171 -36.15 33.82 -23.85
C LEU A 171 -35.64 33.90 -22.42
N ARG A 172 -36.27 34.70 -21.56
CA ARG A 172 -35.92 34.74 -20.13
C ARG A 172 -36.23 33.39 -19.47
N ALA A 173 -37.38 32.79 -19.76
CA ALA A 173 -37.74 31.48 -19.23
C ALA A 173 -36.76 30.39 -19.68
N LEU A 174 -36.40 30.37 -20.97
CA LEU A 174 -35.44 29.41 -21.51
C LEU A 174 -34.03 29.58 -20.93
N ARG A 175 -33.52 30.81 -20.82
CA ARG A 175 -32.20 31.08 -20.21
C ARG A 175 -32.19 30.72 -18.72
N SER A 176 -33.27 31.01 -17.99
CA SER A 176 -33.41 30.59 -16.60
C SER A 176 -33.42 29.07 -16.46
N LYS A 177 -34.12 28.36 -17.34
CA LYS A 177 -34.15 26.89 -17.38
C LYS A 177 -32.76 26.32 -17.70
N LEU A 178 -32.03 26.94 -18.62
CA LEU A 178 -30.66 26.56 -18.95
C LEU A 178 -29.72 26.74 -17.75
N GLN A 179 -29.83 27.86 -17.03
CA GLN A 179 -29.05 28.12 -15.83
C GLN A 179 -29.35 27.09 -14.73
N ASP A 180 -30.61 26.70 -14.53
CA ASP A 180 -31.00 25.66 -13.57
C ASP A 180 -30.42 24.28 -13.93
N ILE A 181 -30.58 23.85 -15.18
CA ILE A 181 -30.08 22.54 -15.64
C ILE A 181 -28.55 22.46 -15.53
N THR A 182 -27.84 23.50 -15.95
CA THR A 182 -26.37 23.54 -15.89
C THR A 182 -25.85 23.58 -14.45
N SER A 183 -26.54 24.29 -13.55
CA SER A 183 -26.22 24.30 -12.11
C SER A 183 -26.44 22.92 -11.49
N ARG A 184 -27.56 22.27 -11.77
CA ARG A 184 -27.84 20.88 -11.34
C ARG A 184 -26.80 19.90 -11.87
N MET A 185 -26.35 20.07 -13.11
CA MET A 185 -25.32 19.22 -13.70
C MET A 185 -23.96 19.41 -13.00
N ALA A 186 -23.63 20.65 -12.61
CA ALA A 186 -22.44 20.93 -11.79
C ALA A 186 -22.54 20.26 -10.42
N GLU A 187 -23.71 20.32 -9.76
CA GLU A 187 -23.96 19.63 -8.48
C GLU A 187 -23.86 18.11 -8.59
N VAL A 188 -24.49 17.50 -9.61
CA VAL A 188 -24.41 16.05 -9.86
C VAL A 188 -22.96 15.61 -10.04
N SER A 189 -22.21 16.35 -10.87
CA SER A 189 -20.79 16.05 -11.12
C SER A 189 -19.95 16.19 -9.84
N ALA A 190 -20.21 17.21 -9.02
CA ALA A 190 -19.54 17.39 -7.73
C ALA A 190 -19.86 16.25 -6.75
N ARG A 191 -21.13 15.84 -6.64
CA ARG A 191 -21.55 14.70 -5.81
C ARG A 191 -20.93 13.39 -6.28
N CYS A 192 -20.82 13.16 -7.58
CA CYS A 192 -20.18 11.96 -8.12
C CYS A 192 -18.68 11.93 -7.80
N ALA A 193 -17.98 13.06 -7.97
CA ALA A 193 -16.58 13.20 -7.58
C ALA A 193 -16.39 12.95 -6.07
N GLU A 194 -17.29 13.46 -5.22
CA GLU A 194 -17.23 13.27 -3.77
C GLU A 194 -17.50 11.81 -3.35
N LYS A 195 -18.51 11.16 -3.95
CA LYS A 195 -18.78 9.73 -3.74
C LYS A 195 -17.59 8.86 -4.15
N ARG A 196 -16.96 9.17 -5.29
CA ARG A 196 -15.75 8.45 -5.73
C ARG A 196 -14.58 8.72 -4.78
N LYS A 197 -14.37 9.95 -4.32
CA LYS A 197 -13.37 10.28 -3.29
C LYS A 197 -13.50 9.41 -2.05
N ASN A 198 -14.71 9.31 -1.49
CA ASN A 198 -14.95 8.48 -0.30
C ASN A 198 -14.73 6.99 -0.58
N ARG A 199 -15.14 6.51 -1.77
CA ARG A 199 -14.86 5.13 -2.18
C ARG A 199 -13.35 4.86 -2.23
N VAL A 200 -12.58 5.74 -2.87
CA VAL A 200 -11.10 5.66 -2.96
C VAL A 200 -10.45 5.71 -1.58
N LEU A 201 -10.92 6.56 -0.67
CA LEU A 201 -10.41 6.61 0.70
C LEU A 201 -10.66 5.30 1.45
N ILE A 202 -11.85 4.72 1.33
CA ILE A 202 -12.19 3.45 1.98
C ILE A 202 -11.40 2.29 1.38
N SER A 203 -11.32 2.17 0.04
CA SER A 203 -10.58 1.10 -0.64
C SER A 203 -9.07 1.18 -0.40
N SER A 204 -8.48 2.38 -0.44
CA SER A 204 -7.05 2.57 -0.14
C SER A 204 -6.72 2.24 1.33
N THR A 205 -7.59 2.62 2.26
CA THR A 205 -7.44 2.27 3.69
C THR A 205 -7.54 0.75 3.88
N ALA A 206 -8.55 0.10 3.30
CA ALA A 206 -8.74 -1.34 3.39
C ALA A 206 -7.54 -2.12 2.81
N THR A 207 -7.05 -1.69 1.64
CA THR A 207 -5.90 -2.31 0.98
C THR A 207 -4.62 -2.12 1.80
N THR A 208 -4.42 -0.95 2.40
CA THR A 208 -3.28 -0.68 3.29
C THR A 208 -3.33 -1.55 4.54
N LEU A 209 -4.51 -1.67 5.18
CA LEU A 209 -4.68 -2.54 6.34
C LEU A 209 -4.41 -4.00 6.00
N LEU A 210 -4.90 -4.47 4.85
CA LEU A 210 -4.63 -5.83 4.37
C LEU A 210 -3.13 -6.07 4.18
N ALA A 211 -2.41 -5.12 3.58
CA ALA A 211 -0.97 -5.20 3.40
C ALA A 211 -0.22 -5.26 4.74
N VAL A 212 -0.65 -4.47 5.73
CA VAL A 212 -0.10 -4.50 7.10
C VAL A 212 -0.32 -5.86 7.75
N VAL A 213 -1.54 -6.41 7.67
CA VAL A 213 -1.86 -7.74 8.24
C VAL A 213 -1.02 -8.84 7.59
N LEU A 214 -0.88 -8.82 6.26
CA LEU A 214 -0.04 -9.78 5.53
C LEU A 214 1.44 -9.64 5.90
N GLY A 215 1.94 -8.40 6.04
CA GLY A 215 3.30 -8.13 6.49
C GLY A 215 3.58 -8.63 7.90
N LEU A 216 2.65 -8.41 8.84
CA LEU A 216 2.73 -8.95 10.20
C LEU A 216 2.68 -10.48 10.21
N GLY A 217 1.83 -11.09 9.38
CA GLY A 217 1.78 -12.55 9.20
C GLY A 217 3.11 -13.12 8.69
N ALA A 218 3.69 -12.49 7.67
CA ALA A 218 4.99 -12.87 7.13
C ALA A 218 6.12 -12.74 8.18
N ALA A 219 6.15 -11.64 8.93
CA ALA A 219 7.10 -11.42 10.02
C ALA A 219 6.96 -12.47 11.13
N TRP A 220 5.72 -12.85 11.48
CA TRP A 220 5.45 -13.91 12.45
C TRP A 220 5.95 -15.27 11.97
N VAL A 221 5.76 -15.59 10.69
CA VAL A 221 6.28 -16.83 10.07
C VAL A 221 7.81 -16.86 10.12
N ILE A 222 8.49 -15.78 9.76
CA ILE A 222 9.97 -15.69 9.85
C ILE A 222 10.44 -15.88 11.30
N SER A 223 9.81 -15.18 12.23
CA SER A 223 10.17 -15.26 13.65
C SER A 223 10.05 -16.69 14.18
N ARG A 224 8.96 -17.38 13.82
CA ARG A 224 8.69 -18.75 14.28
C ARG A 224 9.58 -19.80 13.61
N ASN A 225 9.78 -19.71 12.30
CA ASN A 225 10.43 -20.79 11.53
C ASN A 225 11.93 -20.58 11.32
N MET A 226 12.45 -19.38 11.59
CA MET A 226 13.87 -19.08 11.41
C MET A 226 14.50 -18.52 12.68
N ALA A 227 13.98 -17.41 13.20
CA ALA A 227 14.62 -16.71 14.30
C ALA A 227 14.67 -17.57 15.59
N LYS A 228 13.56 -18.23 15.95
CA LYS A 228 13.50 -19.11 17.13
C LYS A 228 14.46 -20.31 17.04
N PRO A 229 14.46 -21.13 15.98
CA PRO A 229 15.43 -22.23 15.80
C PRO A 229 16.89 -21.80 15.91
N VAL A 230 17.27 -20.68 15.28
CA VAL A 230 18.64 -20.16 15.34
C VAL A 230 19.01 -19.73 16.76
N LEU A 231 18.08 -19.10 17.48
CA LEU A 231 18.27 -18.73 18.89
C LEU A 231 18.40 -19.95 19.81
N GLU A 232 17.66 -21.03 19.53
CA GLU A 232 17.76 -22.29 20.25
C GLU A 232 19.14 -22.92 20.05
N LEU A 233 19.59 -23.04 18.79
CA LEU A 233 20.95 -23.48 18.46
C LEU A 233 22.01 -22.66 19.18
N LEU A 234 21.91 -21.32 19.15
CA LEU A 234 22.86 -20.45 19.85
C LEU A 234 22.89 -20.70 21.36
N ARG A 235 21.73 -20.89 21.99
CA ARG A 235 21.62 -21.17 23.44
C ARG A 235 22.24 -22.53 23.78
N THR A 236 21.96 -23.57 23.01
CA THR A 236 22.50 -24.91 23.24
C THR A 236 24.01 -24.95 23.00
N THR A 237 24.51 -24.29 21.96
CA THR A 237 25.95 -24.15 21.72
C THR A 237 26.66 -23.48 22.90
N ARG A 238 26.09 -22.41 23.46
CA ARG A 238 26.65 -21.77 24.67
C ARG A 238 26.65 -22.69 25.88
N ALA A 239 25.63 -23.53 26.04
CA ALA A 239 25.59 -24.52 27.13
C ALA A 239 26.70 -25.58 26.98
N VAL A 240 26.92 -26.08 25.77
CA VAL A 240 28.00 -27.04 25.45
C VAL A 240 29.37 -26.41 25.67
N GLN A 241 29.57 -25.15 25.24
CA GLN A 241 30.81 -24.40 25.49
C GLN A 241 31.08 -24.22 27.00
N GLY A 242 30.03 -24.10 27.81
CA GLY A 242 30.12 -24.09 29.28
C GLY A 242 30.38 -25.45 29.92
N GLY A 243 30.63 -26.50 29.14
CA GLY A 243 30.92 -27.86 29.62
C GLY A 243 29.70 -28.77 29.75
N ASN A 244 28.49 -28.29 29.44
CA ASN A 244 27.29 -29.13 29.49
C ASN A 244 27.15 -29.98 28.22
N LEU A 245 27.84 -31.13 28.16
CA LEU A 245 27.76 -32.09 27.06
C LEU A 245 26.47 -32.95 27.07
N THR A 246 25.48 -32.62 27.91
CA THR A 246 24.15 -33.25 27.89
C THR A 246 23.11 -32.40 27.16
N ALA A 247 23.45 -31.16 26.81
CA ALA A 247 22.55 -30.25 26.10
C ALA A 247 22.36 -30.70 24.65
N HIS A 248 21.11 -30.81 24.21
CA HIS A 248 20.73 -31.16 22.85
C HIS A 248 19.74 -30.15 22.31
N VAL A 249 19.81 -29.91 21.00
CA VAL A 249 18.81 -29.11 20.29
C VAL A 249 17.58 -29.98 20.04
N GLY A 250 16.39 -29.41 20.26
CA GLY A 250 15.13 -30.11 20.04
C GLY A 250 14.83 -30.37 18.57
N LYS A 251 13.58 -30.77 18.29
CA LYS A 251 13.12 -30.99 16.92
C LYS A 251 13.02 -29.66 16.17
N LEU A 252 13.94 -29.45 15.22
CA LEU A 252 14.00 -28.28 14.36
C LEU A 252 13.19 -28.47 13.05
N PRO A 253 12.94 -27.38 12.28
CA PRO A 253 12.33 -27.48 10.96
C PRO A 253 13.12 -28.38 10.01
N GLU A 254 12.45 -29.09 9.10
CA GLU A 254 13.10 -29.96 8.11
C GLU A 254 13.73 -29.20 6.94
N ASP A 255 14.62 -28.26 7.25
CA ASP A 255 15.40 -27.47 6.31
C ASP A 255 16.88 -27.43 6.72
N GLU A 256 17.68 -26.52 6.18
CA GLU A 256 19.11 -26.44 6.46
C GLU A 256 19.42 -26.10 7.94
N ILE A 257 18.51 -25.41 8.64
CA ILE A 257 18.66 -25.20 10.10
C ILE A 257 18.47 -26.52 10.84
N GLY A 258 17.49 -27.35 10.43
CA GLY A 258 17.33 -28.69 11.00
C GLY A 258 18.53 -29.58 10.76
N GLN A 259 19.05 -29.61 9.53
CA GLN A 259 20.26 -30.38 9.20
C GLN A 259 21.47 -29.92 10.02
N LEU A 260 21.59 -28.62 10.26
CA LEU A 260 22.61 -28.07 11.14
C LEU A 260 22.40 -28.51 12.60
N GLY A 261 21.16 -28.55 13.08
CA GLY A 261 20.82 -29.08 14.41
C GLY A 261 21.14 -30.56 14.59
N ASP A 262 20.83 -31.38 13.60
CA ASP A 262 21.15 -32.82 13.61
C ASP A 262 22.68 -33.04 13.63
N SER A 263 23.40 -32.30 12.79
CA SER A 263 24.86 -32.35 12.73
C SER A 263 25.51 -31.84 14.03
N PHE A 264 24.94 -30.79 14.62
CA PHE A 264 25.36 -30.26 15.91
C PHE A 264 25.17 -31.28 17.03
N ASN A 265 24.00 -31.92 17.12
CA ASN A 265 23.73 -32.95 18.12
C ASN A 265 24.70 -34.14 17.99
N ALA A 266 24.97 -34.60 16.76
CA ALA A 266 25.94 -35.67 16.52
C ALA A 266 27.37 -35.29 16.98
N MET A 267 27.78 -34.02 16.80
CA MET A 267 29.05 -33.52 17.31
C MET A 267 29.10 -33.50 18.84
N VAL A 268 28.01 -33.07 19.50
CA VAL A 268 27.93 -33.07 20.97
C VAL A 268 28.00 -34.49 21.54
N ASP A 269 27.31 -35.43 20.92
CA ASP A 269 27.38 -36.85 21.29
C ASP A 269 28.81 -37.40 21.18
N GLU A 270 29.53 -37.02 20.12
CA GLU A 270 30.91 -37.44 19.93
C GLU A 270 31.86 -36.81 20.95
N LEU A 271 31.67 -35.53 21.29
CA LEU A 271 32.40 -34.88 22.38
C LEU A 271 32.17 -35.58 23.71
N LYS A 272 30.92 -35.94 24.01
CA LYS A 272 30.55 -36.68 25.23
C LYS A 272 31.19 -38.07 25.27
N ARG A 273 31.21 -38.79 24.13
CA ARG A 273 31.91 -40.09 24.04
C ARG A 273 33.40 -39.93 24.29
N LYS A 274 34.05 -38.92 23.70
CA LYS A 274 35.47 -38.65 23.92
C LYS A 274 35.78 -38.31 25.38
N GLU A 275 34.95 -37.50 26.03
CA GLU A 275 35.08 -37.18 27.45
C GLU A 275 34.95 -38.45 28.32
N ASN A 276 33.96 -39.30 28.04
CA ASN A 276 33.78 -40.57 28.75
C ASN A 276 34.94 -41.55 28.52
N LEU A 277 35.48 -41.61 27.30
CA LEU A 277 36.64 -42.43 26.98
C LEU A 277 37.89 -41.95 27.72
N GLN A 278 38.12 -40.63 27.76
CA GLN A 278 39.23 -40.05 28.54
C GLN A 278 39.09 -40.38 30.03
N LYS A 279 37.88 -40.26 30.61
CA LYS A 279 37.61 -40.66 31.99
C LYS A 279 37.86 -42.15 32.24
N ALA A 280 37.44 -43.01 31.32
CA ALA A 280 37.66 -44.46 31.42
C ALA A 280 39.15 -44.81 31.34
N ILE A 281 39.90 -44.27 30.38
CA ILE A 281 41.35 -44.51 30.25
C ILE A 281 42.11 -44.02 31.49
N GLY A 282 41.73 -42.86 32.04
CA GLY A 282 42.31 -42.33 33.28
C GLY A 282 42.14 -43.24 34.50
N SER A 283 41.19 -44.18 34.47
CA SER A 283 41.03 -45.16 35.56
C SER A 283 42.00 -46.35 35.46
N TYR A 284 42.61 -46.60 34.29
CA TYR A 284 43.51 -47.73 34.04
C TYR A 284 44.98 -47.34 33.84
N ILE A 285 45.27 -46.06 33.61
CA ILE A 285 46.62 -45.54 33.37
C ILE A 285 46.99 -44.56 34.50
N ASP A 286 48.22 -44.65 35.04
CA ASP A 286 48.69 -43.73 36.09
C ASP A 286 48.49 -42.26 35.63
N PRO A 287 47.88 -41.38 36.45
CA PRO A 287 47.58 -40.00 36.09
C PRO A 287 48.78 -39.23 35.52
N ARG A 288 50.01 -39.58 35.93
CA ARG A 288 51.26 -38.96 35.46
C ARG A 288 51.59 -39.25 34.00
N ILE A 289 51.05 -40.33 33.42
CA ILE A 289 51.18 -40.66 32.00
C ILE A 289 50.09 -39.97 31.18
N VAL A 290 48.87 -39.92 31.72
CA VAL A 290 47.72 -39.23 31.09
C VAL A 290 48.03 -37.74 30.88
N GLU A 291 48.61 -37.08 31.89
CA GLU A 291 48.96 -35.66 31.84
C GLU A 291 50.05 -35.34 30.80
N LYS A 292 50.97 -36.29 30.54
CA LYS A 292 52.07 -36.11 29.59
C LYS A 292 51.73 -36.45 28.14
N VAL A 293 50.73 -37.30 27.92
CA VAL A 293 50.38 -37.84 26.58
C VAL A 293 49.12 -37.20 25.98
N ILE A 294 48.16 -36.78 26.81
CA ILE A 294 46.84 -36.33 26.35
C ILE A 294 46.70 -34.81 26.31
N LEU A 295 47.32 -34.06 27.22
CA LEU A 295 47.47 -32.61 27.10
C LEU A 295 48.46 -32.30 25.96
N PRO A 296 48.56 -31.07 25.42
CA PRO A 296 49.49 -30.74 24.34
C PRO A 296 50.96 -30.70 24.85
N GLY A 297 51.43 -31.80 25.43
CA GLY A 297 52.82 -32.17 25.63
C GLY A 297 53.24 -33.03 24.45
N ARG A 298 54.38 -32.73 23.85
CA ARG A 298 54.88 -33.39 22.66
C ARG A 298 54.98 -34.91 22.91
N PRO A 299 54.52 -35.77 21.99
CA PRO A 299 54.76 -37.22 22.08
C PRO A 299 56.24 -37.58 22.25
N GLU A 300 57.13 -36.67 21.84
CA GLU A 300 58.58 -36.77 21.93
C GLU A 300 59.13 -36.79 23.37
N ASP A 301 58.37 -36.32 24.38
CA ASP A 301 58.79 -36.37 25.79
C ASP A 301 58.55 -37.73 26.47
N VAL A 302 57.96 -38.69 25.75
CA VAL A 302 57.79 -40.09 26.16
C VAL A 302 58.92 -40.97 25.60
N ALA A 303 60.09 -40.40 25.33
CA ALA A 303 61.28 -41.20 25.06
C ALA A 303 61.65 -42.00 26.32
N GLY A 304 61.81 -43.32 26.19
CA GLY A 304 62.19 -44.20 27.29
C GLY A 304 63.47 -43.71 27.96
N GLN A 305 63.39 -43.39 29.25
CA GLN A 305 64.55 -42.90 30.02
C GLN A 305 65.18 -44.04 30.80
N LYS A 306 66.50 -44.19 30.72
CA LYS A 306 67.25 -45.03 31.68
C LYS A 306 67.24 -44.33 33.03
N ARG A 307 66.63 -44.95 34.03
CA ARG A 307 66.60 -44.46 35.41
C ARG A 307 67.09 -45.55 36.34
N VAL A 308 67.84 -45.17 37.37
CA VAL A 308 68.16 -46.08 38.48
C VAL A 308 66.87 -46.27 39.28
N MET A 309 66.42 -47.51 39.41
CA MET A 309 65.19 -47.86 40.12
C MET A 309 65.44 -49.03 41.05
N THR A 310 64.80 -49.00 42.22
CA THR A 310 64.71 -50.15 43.11
C THR A 310 63.45 -50.93 42.76
N VAL A 311 63.61 -52.20 42.37
CA VAL A 311 62.49 -53.07 41.99
C VAL A 311 62.21 -54.02 43.15
N LEU A 312 60.97 -54.07 43.59
CA LEU A 312 60.50 -55.04 44.59
C LEU A 312 59.65 -56.10 43.88
N PHE A 313 60.02 -57.37 44.07
CA PHE A 313 59.21 -58.51 43.67
C PHE A 313 58.51 -59.09 44.89
N THR A 314 57.19 -59.27 44.79
CA THR A 314 56.37 -59.91 45.81
C THR A 314 55.51 -60.96 45.14
N ASP A 315 55.43 -62.15 45.71
CA ASP A 315 54.55 -63.21 45.25
C ASP A 315 53.65 -63.69 46.40
N LEU A 316 52.47 -64.20 46.05
CA LEU A 316 51.53 -64.75 47.01
C LEU A 316 51.81 -66.24 47.21
N VAL A 317 52.20 -66.62 48.42
CA VAL A 317 52.45 -68.01 48.78
C VAL A 317 51.17 -68.83 48.62
N GLY A 318 51.25 -69.95 47.88
CA GLY A 318 50.12 -70.87 47.69
C GLY A 318 49.04 -70.39 46.72
N PHE A 319 49.33 -69.38 45.89
CA PHE A 319 48.36 -68.82 44.95
C PHE A 319 47.75 -69.84 43.98
N THR A 320 48.53 -70.81 43.49
CA THR A 320 48.04 -71.88 42.60
C THR A 320 46.93 -72.69 43.27
N THR A 321 47.13 -73.09 44.52
CA THR A 321 46.16 -73.87 45.30
C THR A 321 44.90 -73.05 45.61
N LEU A 322 45.02 -71.74 45.83
CA LEU A 322 43.87 -70.83 45.98
C LEU A 322 43.06 -70.71 44.69
N GLY A 323 43.73 -70.66 43.53
CA GLY A 323 43.08 -70.57 42.22
C GLY A 323 42.30 -71.84 41.83
N GLU A 324 42.76 -73.01 42.27
CA GLU A 324 42.10 -74.30 42.01
C GLU A 324 40.86 -74.53 42.89
N ASN A 325 40.81 -73.90 44.08
CA ASN A 325 39.77 -74.13 45.08
C ASN A 325 38.72 -73.01 45.18
N LEU A 326 38.90 -71.91 44.46
CA LEU A 326 37.97 -70.77 44.44
C LEU A 326 37.23 -70.67 43.11
N THR A 327 36.01 -70.13 43.17
CA THR A 327 35.32 -69.71 41.94
C THR A 327 36.07 -68.53 41.32
N PRO A 328 35.98 -68.32 39.99
CA PRO A 328 36.59 -67.17 39.33
C PRO A 328 36.24 -65.83 39.97
N GLY A 329 34.98 -65.66 40.41
CA GLY A 329 34.54 -64.46 41.13
C GLY A 329 35.17 -64.30 42.52
N GLY A 330 35.31 -65.40 43.27
CA GLY A 330 35.96 -65.40 44.58
C GLY A 330 37.45 -65.09 44.50
N LEU A 331 38.14 -65.67 43.51
CA LEU A 331 39.56 -65.41 43.27
C LEU A 331 39.82 -63.94 42.90
N VAL A 332 39.00 -63.38 42.00
CA VAL A 332 39.08 -61.96 41.62
C VAL A 332 38.89 -61.04 42.83
N HIS A 333 37.99 -61.38 43.76
CA HIS A 333 37.78 -60.58 44.96
C HIS A 333 39.03 -60.56 45.88
N VAL A 334 39.66 -61.72 46.08
CA VAL A 334 40.91 -61.84 46.88
C VAL A 334 42.04 -61.04 46.24
N ILE A 335 42.23 -61.18 44.92
CA ILE A 335 43.26 -60.46 44.16
C ILE A 335 43.04 -58.94 44.25
N ASN A 336 41.82 -58.48 44.00
CA ASN A 336 41.50 -57.05 44.05
C ASN A 336 41.74 -56.47 45.45
N ARG A 337 41.41 -57.23 46.52
CA ARG A 337 41.70 -56.82 47.90
C ARG A 337 43.20 -56.71 48.16
N TYR A 338 43.99 -57.69 47.72
CA TYR A 338 45.45 -57.68 47.84
C TYR A 338 46.06 -56.49 47.10
N PHE A 339 45.70 -56.29 45.83
CA PHE A 339 46.21 -55.16 45.04
C PHE A 339 45.79 -53.81 45.59
N THR A 340 44.59 -53.68 46.15
CA THR A 340 44.14 -52.43 46.79
C THR A 340 45.05 -52.09 47.97
N LEU A 341 45.27 -53.02 48.90
CA LEU A 341 46.15 -52.83 50.06
C LEU A 341 47.58 -52.50 49.65
N MET A 342 48.12 -53.19 48.63
CA MET A 342 49.44 -52.89 48.09
C MET A 342 49.51 -51.52 47.42
N SER A 343 48.47 -51.12 46.70
CA SER A 343 48.41 -49.83 46.01
C SER A 343 48.36 -48.64 46.98
N GLU A 344 47.73 -48.79 48.15
CA GLU A 344 47.73 -47.78 49.21
C GLU A 344 49.15 -47.53 49.74
N CYS A 345 49.93 -48.59 49.97
CA CYS A 345 51.32 -48.48 50.40
C CYS A 345 52.25 -47.83 49.36
N VAL A 346 51.95 -47.98 48.06
CA VAL A 346 52.77 -47.44 46.96
C VAL A 346 52.39 -46.00 46.61
N ARG A 347 51.16 -45.57 46.89
CA ARG A 347 50.68 -44.20 46.65
C ARG A 347 50.97 -43.23 47.80
N ALA A 348 51.24 -43.71 49.01
CA ALA A 348 51.59 -42.93 50.20
C ALA A 348 52.97 -42.28 50.09
#